data_AF-A0A8J3ZUK6-F1
#
_entry.id   AF-A0A8J3ZUK6-F1
#
_cell.length_a   1.000
_cell.length_b   1.000
_cell.length_c   1.000
_cell.angle_alpha   90.00
_cell.angle_beta   90.00
_cell.angle_gamma   90.00
#
_symmetry.space_group_name_H-M   'P 1'
#
loop_
_entity.id
_entity.type
_entity.pdbx_description
1 polymer ?
#
loop_
_entity_poly.entity_id
_entity_poly.type
_entity_poly.pdbx_seq_one_letter_code
_entity_poly.pdbx_strand_id
1 'polypeptide(L)' 'MYFYLDLESTDERRDLIRHHLDECSPCLREYGIEQEVKALVARCCGGETAPSELKSRLRSKLADLVFEQETHEFLAE' A
#
# COMPACT_ATOMS: atom_id res chain seq x y z
N MET A 1 -13.74 6.26 -4.58
CA MET A 1 -12.81 5.84 -5.64
C MET A 1 -11.37 5.94 -5.18
N TYR A 2 -10.83 7.14 -4.92
CA TYR A 2 -9.40 7.33 -4.57
C TYR A 2 -8.95 6.55 -3.32
N PHE A 3 -9.66 6.65 -2.19
CA PHE A 3 -9.34 5.82 -1.00
C PHE A 3 -9.37 4.29 -1.26
N TYR A 4 -10.13 3.83 -2.25
CA TYR A 4 -10.13 2.43 -2.66
C TYR A 4 -8.93 2.10 -3.55
N LEU A 5 -8.59 2.99 -4.50
CA LEU A 5 -7.39 2.91 -5.34
C LEU A 5 -6.09 2.97 -4.54
N ASP A 6 -6.08 3.70 -3.43
CA ASP A 6 -4.93 3.89 -2.54
C ASP A 6 -4.88 2.86 -1.40
N LEU A 7 -5.85 1.93 -1.34
CA LEU A 7 -6.00 0.94 -0.27
C LEU A 7 -6.25 1.52 1.13
N GLU A 8 -6.59 2.80 1.21
CA GLU A 8 -6.91 3.56 2.43
C GLU A 8 -8.41 3.48 2.81
N SER A 9 -9.08 2.38 2.45
CA SER A 9 -10.49 2.16 2.78
C SER A 9 -10.63 1.04 3.81
N THR A 10 -11.67 1.15 4.65
CA THR A 10 -12.04 0.07 5.57
C THR A 10 -12.47 -1.17 4.79
N ASP A 11 -12.38 -2.34 5.42
CA ASP A 11 -12.76 -3.61 4.79
C ASP A 11 -14.20 -3.59 4.27
N GLU A 12 -15.14 -3.07 5.07
CA GLU A 12 -16.55 -3.00 4.69
C GLU A 12 -16.74 -2.14 3.44
N ARG A 13 -16.01 -1.02 3.35
CA ARG A 13 -16.07 -0.12 2.20
C ARG A 13 -15.40 -0.73 0.97
N ARG A 14 -14.34 -1.53 1.16
CA ARG A 14 -13.67 -2.26 0.07
C ARG A 14 -14.62 -3.26 -0.57
N ASP A 15 -15.35 -4.03 0.24
CA ASP A 15 -16.28 -5.04 -0.25
C ASP A 15 -17.44 -4.42 -1.02
N LEU A 16 -18.02 -3.33 -0.51
CA LEU A 16 -19.10 -2.60 -1.19
C LEU A 16 -18.66 -2.07 -2.56
N ILE A 17 -17.47 -1.47 -2.64
CA ILE A 17 -16.95 -0.93 -3.91
C ILE A 17 -16.62 -2.07 -4.87
N ARG A 18 -16.05 -3.18 -4.38
CA ARG A 18 -15.76 -4.36 -5.20
C ARG A 18 -17.03 -4.91 -5.84
N HIS A 19 -18.07 -5.14 -5.03
CA HIS A 19 -19.35 -5.64 -5.52
C HIS A 19 -19.97 -4.71 -6.57
N HIS A 20 -19.91 -3.39 -6.35
CA HIS A 20 -20.38 -2.43 -7.34
C HIS A 20 -19.60 -2.48 -8.66
N LEU A 21 -18.27 -2.62 -8.62
CA LEU A 21 -17.44 -2.71 -9.82
C LEU A 21 -17.70 -4.01 -10.61
N ASP A 22 -18.04 -5.10 -9.91
CA ASP A 22 -18.43 -6.37 -10.54
C ASP A 22 -19.77 -6.27 -11.30
N GLU A 23 -20.70 -5.44 -10.81
CA GLU A 23 -22.04 -5.28 -11.40
C GLU A 23 -22.16 -4.10 -12.38
N CYS A 24 -21.26 -3.12 -12.32
CA CYS A 24 -21.36 -1.86 -13.05
C CYS A 24 -20.20 -1.65 -14.04
N SER A 25 -20.37 -2.13 -15.29
CA SER A 25 -19.36 -1.96 -16.34
C SER A 25 -18.94 -0.51 -16.61
N PRO A 26 -19.82 0.51 -16.56
CA PRO A 26 -19.41 1.90 -16.67
C PRO A 26 -18.41 2.32 -15.58
N CYS A 27 -18.68 1.99 -14.32
CA CYS A 27 -17.79 2.34 -13.21
C CYS A 27 -16.48 1.54 -13.25
N LEU A 28 -16.51 0.29 -13.73
CA LEU A 28 -15.30 -0.49 -13.98
C LEU A 28 -14.39 0.14 -15.04
N ARG A 29 -14.96 0.74 -16.10
CA ARG A 29 -14.17 1.46 -17.10
C ARG A 29 -13.50 2.70 -16.52
N GLU A 30 -14.25 3.52 -15.78
CA GLU A 30 -13.68 4.70 -15.11
C GLU A 30 -12.59 4.31 -14.10
N TYR A 31 -12.81 3.24 -13.33
CA TYR A 31 -11.79 2.67 -12.44
C TYR A 31 -10.50 2.30 -13.18
N GLY A 32 -10.64 1.63 -14.33
CA GLY A 32 -9.50 1.28 -15.17
C GLY A 32 -8.70 2.50 -15.61
N ILE A 33 -9.37 3.57 -16.05
CA ILE A 33 -8.72 4.82 -16.45
C ILE A 33 -7.94 5.41 -15.27
N GLU A 34 -8.55 5.51 -14.09
CA GLU A 34 -7.90 6.05 -12.89
C GLU A 34 -6.66 5.22 -12.48
N GLN A 35 -6.71 3.90 -12.61
CA GLN A 35 -5.54 3.04 -12.37
C GLN A 35 -4.40 3.33 -13.35
N GLU A 36 -4.71 3.46 -14.64
CA GLU A 36 -3.71 3.78 -15.67
C GLU A 36 -3.09 5.17 -15.44
N VAL A 37 -3.90 6.16 -15.04
CA VAL A 37 -3.41 7.50 -14.69
C VAL A 37 -2.48 7.42 -13.47
N LYS A 38 -2.87 6.70 -12.41
CA LYS A 38 -2.02 6.51 -11.22
C LYS A 38 -0.68 5.85 -11.58
N ALA A 39 -0.71 4.81 -12.42
CA ALA A 39 0.50 4.14 -12.89
C ALA A 39 1.40 5.06 -13.75
N LEU A 40 0.79 5.88 -14.61
CA LEU A 40 1.50 6.88 -15.42
C LEU A 40 2.20 7.91 -14.52
N VAL A 41 1.49 8.48 -13.54
CA VAL A 41 2.06 9.45 -12.59
C VAL A 41 3.20 8.82 -11.79
N ALA A 42 3.03 7.60 -11.28
CA ALA A 42 4.09 6.89 -10.56
C ALA A 42 5.35 6.71 -11.41
N ARG A 43 5.21 6.41 -12.70
CA ARG A 43 6.35 6.28 -13.63
C ARG A 43 7.02 7.62 -13.96
N CYS A 44 6.24 8.65 -14.22
CA CYS A 44 6.76 9.95 -14.67
C CYS A 44 7.28 10.80 -13.51
N CYS A 45 6.69 10.66 -12.32
CA CYS A 45 6.91 11.55 -11.18
C CYS A 45 7.41 10.82 -9.92
N GLY A 46 7.36 9.49 -9.87
CA GLY A 46 7.78 8.69 -8.70
C GLY A 46 9.27 8.35 -8.64
N GLY A 47 10.10 8.99 -9.46
CA GLY A 47 11.55 8.74 -9.56
C GLY A 47 12.39 9.29 -8.41
N GLU A 48 11.77 9.99 -7.45
CA GLU A 48 12.47 10.50 -6.27
C GLU A 48 12.89 9.34 -5.36
N THR A 49 14.18 9.01 -5.42
CA THR A 49 14.74 7.97 -4.57
C THR A 49 14.91 8.53 -3.16
N ALA A 50 14.30 7.86 -2.18
CA ALA A 50 14.49 8.22 -0.78
C ALA A 50 16.00 8.32 -0.42
N PRO A 51 16.42 9.33 0.36
CA PRO A 51 17.82 9.52 0.74
C PRO A 51 18.44 8.25 1.35
N SER A 52 19.70 7.98 1.02
CA SER A 52 20.42 6.79 1.50
C SER A 52 20.45 6.71 3.03
N GLU A 53 20.62 7.84 3.70
CA GLU A 53 20.61 7.95 5.16
C GLU A 53 19.28 7.47 5.76
N LEU A 54 18.15 7.87 5.19
CA LEU A 54 16.82 7.43 5.64
C LEU A 54 16.68 5.91 5.51
N LYS A 55 17.14 5.34 4.38
CA LYS A 55 17.12 3.90 4.16
C LYS A 55 17.98 3.15 5.18
N SER A 56 19.19 3.64 5.46
CA SER A 56 20.08 3.04 6.46
C SER A 56 19.45 3.07 7.85
N ARG A 57 18.89 4.22 8.26
CA ARG A 57 18.22 4.38 9.56
C ARG A 57 17.01 3.44 9.71
N LEU A 58 16.20 3.31 8.65
CA LEU A 58 15.05 2.39 8.66
C LEU A 58 15.50 0.93 8.79
N ARG A 59 16.53 0.52 8.05
CA ARG A 59 17.06 -0.85 8.13
C ARG A 59 17.59 -1.20 9.51
N SER A 60 18.33 -0.30 10.15
CA SER A 60 18.81 -0.52 11.53
C SER A 60 17.63 -0.70 12.48
N LYS A 61 16.66 0.22 12.47
CA LYS A 61 15.46 0.11 13.32
C LYS A 61 14.66 -1.17 13.10
N LEU A 62 14.51 -1.60 11.85
CA LEU A 62 13.81 -2.84 11.54
C LEU A 62 14.57 -4.07 12.05
N ALA A 63 15.90 -4.08 11.95
CA ALA A 63 16.72 -5.16 12.49
C ALA A 63 16.60 -5.24 14.03
N ASP A 64 16.61 -4.08 14.71
CA ASP A 64 16.44 -4.02 16.17
C ASP A 64 15.06 -4.58 16.59
N LEU A 65 13.99 -4.20 15.90
CA LEU A 65 12.63 -4.69 16.19
C LEU A 65 12.49 -6.20 15.97
N VAL A 66 13.12 -6.75 14.91
CA VAL A 66 13.10 -8.19 14.66
C VAL A 66 13.81 -8.94 15.78
N PHE A 67 14.94 -8.40 16.27
CA PHE A 67 15.65 -8.98 17.40
C PHE A 67 14.82 -8.95 18.70
N GLU A 68 14.08 -7.87 18.95
CA GLU A 68 13.16 -7.78 20.10
C GLU A 68 12.03 -8.84 20.03
N GLN A 69 11.49 -9.13 18.84
CA GLN A 69 10.48 -10.20 18.69
C GLN A 69 11.07 -11.59 18.95
N GLU A 70 12.24 -11.90 18.37
CA GLU A 70 12.90 -13.20 18.58
C GLU A 70 13.25 -13.39 20.06
N THR A 71 13.81 -12.37 20.72
CA THR A 71 14.16 -12.45 22.16
C THR A 71 12.93 -12.59 23.06
N HIS A 72 11.80 -11.97 22.72
CA HIS A 72 10.55 -12.12 23.47
C HIS A 72 9.92 -13.51 23.28
N GLU A 73 10.03 -14.12 22.10
CA GLU A 73 9.63 -15.52 21.88
C GLU A 73 10.51 -16.50 22.66
N PHE A 74 11.83 -16.29 22.71
CA PHE A 74 12.76 -17.13 23.48
C PHE A 74 12.59 -17.04 25.01
N LEU A 75 12.06 -15.94 25.54
CA LEU A 75 11.81 -15.76 26.99
C LEU A 75 10.40 -16.22 27.41
N ALA A 76 9.51 -16.50 26.45
CA ALA A 76 8.15 -16.97 26.68
C ALA A 76 8.02 -18.52 26.65
N GLU A 77 9.11 -19.23 26.35
CA GLU A 77 9.27 -20.70 26.49
C GLU A 77 10.00 -21.06 27.79
#